data_AF-A0A9E2P9Q1-F1
#
_entry.id   AF-A0A9E2P9Q1-F1
#
_cell.length_a   1.000
_cell.length_b   1.000
_cell.length_c   1.000
_cell.angle_alpha   90.00
_cell.angle_beta   90.00
_cell.angle_gamma   90.00
#
_symmetry.space_group_name_H-M   'P 1'
#
loop_
_entity.id
_entity.type
_entity.pdbx_description
1 polymer ?
#
loop_
_entity_poly.entity_id
_entity_poly.type
_entity_poly.pdbx_seq_one_letter_code
_entity_poly.pdbx_strand_id
1 'polypeptide(L)'
;GYYEGCHRQFPYNTNLDWLRYRRVLGNIKGLTLVDLPNKYCCKQQPDSILEEAEKKNLKAILVPCGDGDFILRQTAQEKIEIVSISGIVMQALGI
;
A
#
# COMPACT_ATOMS: atom_id res chain seq x y z
N GLY A 1 4.12 -4.42 4.07
CA GLY A 1 4.70 -3.62 2.98
C GLY A 1 3.98 -2.30 2.88
N TYR A 2 4.64 -1.27 2.39
CA TYR A 2 4.06 0.04 2.11
C TYR A 2 4.22 0.33 0.63
N TYR A 3 3.11 0.41 -0.11
CA TYR A 3 3.09 0.84 -1.50
C TYR A 3 2.40 2.20 -1.57
N GLU A 4 3.19 3.24 -1.80
CA GLU A 4 2.71 4.63 -1.80
C GLU A 4 1.76 4.94 -2.96
N GLY A 5 1.84 4.19 -4.06
CA GLY A 5 1.04 4.44 -5.26
C GLY A 5 1.81 5.20 -6.34
N CYS A 6 1.55 4.87 -7.61
CA CYS A 6 2.26 5.48 -8.72
C CYS A 6 1.76 6.88 -9.10
N HIS A 7 0.43 7.13 -9.07
CA HIS A 7 -0.24 8.38 -9.47
C HIS A 7 0.27 8.98 -10.81
N ARG A 8 0.52 8.11 -11.80
CA ARG A 8 1.00 8.49 -13.14
C ARG A 8 -0.09 8.46 -14.22
N GLN A 9 -1.32 8.09 -13.88
CA GLN A 9 -2.40 7.87 -14.85
C GLN A 9 -3.64 8.70 -14.50
N PHE A 10 -4.26 9.29 -15.53
CA PHE A 10 -5.51 10.05 -15.42
C PHE A 10 -6.62 9.23 -14.69
N PRO A 11 -7.43 9.86 -13.82
CA PRO A 11 -7.46 11.30 -13.52
C PRO A 11 -6.41 11.79 -12.54
N TYR A 12 -5.59 10.90 -11.96
CA TYR A 12 -4.67 11.24 -10.88
C TYR A 12 -3.23 11.23 -11.38
N ASN A 13 -2.86 12.26 -12.15
CA ASN A 13 -1.48 12.61 -12.42
C ASN A 13 -1.05 13.70 -11.43
N THR A 14 -0.76 13.28 -10.20
CA THR A 14 -0.52 14.19 -9.09
C THR A 14 0.74 13.80 -8.34
N ASN A 15 1.50 14.81 -7.93
CA ASN A 15 2.64 14.62 -7.04
C ASN A 15 2.17 14.72 -5.59
N LEU A 16 2.04 13.58 -4.93
CA LEU A 16 1.60 13.49 -3.55
C LEU A 16 2.83 13.44 -2.63
N ASP A 17 2.74 14.13 -1.49
CA ASP A 17 3.81 14.13 -0.47
C ASP A 17 3.79 12.82 0.33
N TRP A 18 4.30 11.76 -0.30
CA TRP A 18 4.39 10.43 0.30
C TRP A 18 5.35 10.39 1.49
N LEU A 19 6.35 11.26 1.53
CA LEU A 19 7.26 11.37 2.67
C LEU A 19 6.51 11.83 3.93
N ARG A 20 5.61 12.81 3.80
CA ARG A 20 4.75 13.23 4.90
C ARG A 20 3.81 12.12 5.33
N TYR A 21 3.17 11.43 4.39
CA TYR A 21 2.27 10.30 4.70
C TYR A 21 3.03 9.18 5.44
N ARG A 22 4.20 8.79 4.92
CA ARG A 22 5.06 7.76 5.51
C ARG A 22 5.50 8.13 6.93
N ARG A 23 5.79 9.40 7.20
CA ARG A 23 6.14 9.89 8.55
C ARG A 23 4.98 9.73 9.52
N VAL A 24 3.76 10.03 9.11
CA VAL A 24 2.56 9.83 9.95
C VAL A 24 2.41 8.36 10.32
N LEU A 25 2.53 7.47 9.34
CA LEU A 25 2.44 6.04 9.60
C LEU A 25 3.58 5.53 10.50
N GLY A 26 4.79 6.04 10.32
CA GLY A 26 5.96 5.65 11.13
C GLY A 26 5.82 5.97 12.61
N ASN A 27 4.90 6.85 12.99
CA ASN A 27 4.60 7.17 14.38
C ASN A 27 3.58 6.21 15.03
N ILE A 28 3.00 5.28 14.27
CA ILE A 28 2.04 4.30 14.80
C ILE A 28 2.82 3.20 15.53
N LYS A 29 2.63 3.10 16.85
CA LYS A 29 3.29 2.09 17.69
C LYS A 29 2.94 0.68 17.20
N GLY A 30 3.96 -0.15 17.01
CA GLY A 30 3.80 -1.54 16.55
C GLY A 30 3.70 -1.71 15.04
N LEU A 31 3.64 -0.63 14.27
CA LEU A 31 3.66 -0.70 12.81
C LEU A 31 5.10 -0.64 12.28
N THR A 32 5.53 -1.68 11.58
CA THR A 32 6.81 -1.68 10.84
C THR A 32 6.52 -1.64 9.34
N LEU A 33 7.14 -0.68 8.66
CA LEU A 33 6.92 -0.45 7.23
C LEU A 33 8.15 -0.86 6.41
N VAL A 34 7.92 -1.77 5.46
CA VAL A 34 8.89 -2.14 4.42
C VAL A 34 8.42 -1.56 3.11
N ASP A 35 9.23 -0.68 2.51
CA ASP A 35 8.86 0.02 1.28
C ASP A 35 8.81 -0.93 0.07
N LEU A 36 7.75 -0.79 -0.71
CA LEU A 36 7.57 -1.41 -2.01
C LEU A 36 7.85 -0.40 -3.12
N PRO A 37 8.39 -0.85 -4.27
CA PRO A 37 8.72 0.06 -5.35
C PRO A 37 7.46 0.71 -5.95
N ASN A 38 7.49 2.03 -6.12
CA ASN A 38 6.41 2.80 -6.75
C ASN A 38 6.47 2.80 -8.30
N LYS A 39 7.42 2.04 -8.89
CA LYS A 39 7.67 2.07 -10.34
C LYS A 39 6.55 1.41 -11.15
N TYR A 40 5.78 0.52 -10.54
CA TYR A 40 4.65 -0.16 -11.16
C TYR A 40 3.36 0.61 -10.94
N CYS A 41 2.49 0.64 -11.96
CA CYS A 41 1.16 1.24 -11.84
C CYS A 41 0.16 0.19 -11.35
N CYS A 42 -0.60 0.48 -10.29
CA CYS A 42 -1.61 -0.46 -9.78
C CYS A 42 -2.69 -0.80 -10.81
N LYS A 43 -2.99 0.09 -11.76
CA LYS A 43 -3.98 -0.14 -12.82
C LYS A 43 -3.46 -1.01 -13.97
N GLN A 44 -2.15 -1.08 -14.16
CA GLN A 44 -1.53 -1.72 -15.33
C GLN A 44 -0.72 -2.96 -14.96
N GLN A 45 -0.07 -2.93 -13.80
CA GLN A 45 0.89 -3.94 -13.34
C GLN A 45 0.67 -4.26 -11.85
N PRO A 46 -0.56 -4.62 -11.42
CA PRO A 46 -0.81 -4.97 -10.02
C PRO A 46 -0.04 -6.22 -9.60
N ASP A 47 0.08 -7.24 -10.46
CA ASP A 47 0.80 -8.48 -10.18
C ASP A 47 2.27 -8.21 -9.80
N SER A 48 2.94 -7.30 -10.52
CA SER A 48 4.34 -6.94 -10.21
C SER A 48 4.51 -6.31 -8.84
N ILE A 49 3.50 -5.61 -8.32
CA ILE A 49 3.54 -5.05 -6.95
C ILE A 49 3.43 -6.18 -5.92
N LEU A 50 2.54 -7.15 -6.17
CA LEU A 50 2.34 -8.30 -5.30
C LEU A 50 3.56 -9.23 -5.31
N GLU A 51 4.15 -9.50 -6.47
CA GLU A 51 5.40 -10.27 -6.59
C GLU A 51 6.54 -9.65 -5.77
N GLU A 52 6.68 -8.33 -5.77
CA GLU A 52 7.70 -7.65 -4.95
C GLU A 52 7.41 -7.77 -3.45
N ALA A 53 6.13 -7.81 -3.06
CA ALA A 53 5.74 -8.07 -1.69
C ALA A 53 6.03 -9.52 -1.28
N GLU A 54 5.74 -10.49 -2.14
CA GLU A 54 6.06 -11.91 -1.94
C GLU A 54 7.57 -12.14 -1.81
N LYS A 55 8.38 -11.56 -2.70
CA LYS A 55 9.86 -11.62 -2.62
C LYS A 55 10.41 -11.09 -1.30
N LYS A 56 9.72 -10.12 -0.68
CA LYS A 56 10.07 -9.54 0.62
C LYS A 56 9.41 -10.28 1.79
N ASN A 57 8.73 -11.40 1.55
CA ASN A 57 8.00 -12.20 2.54
C ASN A 57 6.97 -11.37 3.34
N LEU A 58 6.29 -10.43 2.67
CA LEU A 58 5.32 -9.55 3.30
C LEU A 58 3.94 -10.22 3.33
N LYS A 59 3.35 -10.27 4.52
CA LYS A 59 1.99 -10.82 4.72
C LYS A 59 0.88 -9.83 4.37
N ALA A 60 1.16 -8.55 4.51
CA ALA A 60 0.20 -7.48 4.27
C ALA A 60 0.83 -6.30 3.51
N ILE A 61 0.02 -5.58 2.74
CA ILE A 61 0.39 -4.34 2.05
C ILE A 61 -0.57 -3.23 2.46
N LEU A 62 -0.01 -2.14 2.98
CA LEU A 62 -0.72 -0.89 3.16
C LEU A 62 -0.68 -0.09 1.86
N VAL A 63 -1.87 0.27 1.36
CA VAL A 63 -2.05 1.08 0.15
C VAL A 63 -2.90 2.31 0.49
N PRO A 64 -2.35 3.54 0.38
CA PRO A 64 -3.08 4.77 0.71
C PRO A 64 -4.17 5.14 -0.29
N CYS A 65 -3.99 4.76 -1.56
CA CYS A 65 -4.84 5.13 -2.67
C CYS A 65 -6.02 4.18 -2.79
N GLY A 66 -7.25 4.70 -2.88
CA GLY A 66 -8.47 3.90 -3.04
C GLY A 66 -8.48 3.01 -4.28
N ASP A 67 -8.09 3.54 -5.45
CA ASP A 67 -7.96 2.74 -6.68
C ASP A 67 -6.90 1.64 -6.51
N GLY A 68 -5.79 1.95 -5.83
CA GLY A 68 -4.73 0.98 -5.55
C GLY A 68 -5.20 -0.13 -4.62
N ASP A 69 -5.88 0.22 -3.54
CA ASP A 69 -6.47 -0.73 -2.58
C ASP A 69 -7.46 -1.65 -3.29
N PHE A 70 -8.41 -1.10 -4.04
CA PHE A 70 -9.42 -1.87 -4.77
C PHE A 70 -8.80 -2.87 -5.75
N ILE A 71 -7.88 -2.41 -6.61
CA ILE A 71 -7.29 -3.27 -7.64
C ILE A 71 -6.38 -4.32 -7.01
N LEU A 72 -5.53 -3.94 -6.06
CA LEU A 72 -4.63 -4.89 -5.41
C LEU A 72 -5.40 -5.92 -4.59
N ARG A 73 -6.53 -5.57 -3.95
CA ARG A 73 -7.40 -6.56 -3.30
C ARG A 73 -7.96 -7.56 -4.30
N GLN A 74 -8.43 -7.08 -5.44
CA GLN A 74 -8.98 -7.94 -6.49
C GLN A 74 -7.93 -8.89 -7.06
N THR A 75 -6.70 -8.40 -7.27
CA THR A 75 -5.59 -9.20 -7.82
C THR A 75 -4.97 -10.14 -6.79
N ALA A 76 -4.89 -9.75 -5.52
CA ALA A 76 -4.22 -10.54 -4.49
C ALA A 76 -4.88 -11.90 -4.21
N GLN A 77 -6.20 -12.02 -4.42
CA GLN A 77 -6.94 -13.28 -4.27
C GLN A 77 -6.55 -14.06 -2.99
N GLU A 78 -6.52 -13.36 -1.86
CA GLU A 78 -6.17 -13.89 -0.53
C GLU A 78 -4.69 -14.29 -0.30
N LYS A 79 -3.80 -14.17 -1.30
CA LYS A 79 -2.37 -14.45 -1.14
C LYS A 79 -1.65 -13.45 -0.23
N ILE A 80 -2.05 -12.19 -0.33
CA ILE A 80 -1.52 -11.08 0.47
C ILE A 80 -2.69 -10.26 0.99
N GLU A 81 -2.66 -9.92 2.27
CA GLU A 81 -3.65 -9.04 2.87
C GLU A 81 -3.43 -7.61 2.42
N ILE A 82 -4.45 -6.96 1.87
CA ILE A 82 -4.41 -5.51 1.66
C ILE A 82 -5.02 -4.85 2.88
N VAL A 83 -4.33 -3.86 3.45
CA VAL A 83 -4.78 -3.15 4.64
C VAL A 83 -4.95 -1.67 4.32
N SER A 84 -6.01 -1.07 4.85
CA SER A 84 -6.23 0.37 4.78
C SER A 84 -5.60 1.06 6.00
N ILE A 85 -5.36 2.37 5.88
CA ILE A 85 -4.89 3.16 7.03
C ILE A 85 -5.91 3.14 8.17
N SER A 86 -7.21 3.16 7.86
CA SER A 86 -8.25 3.09 8.89
C SER A 86 -8.17 1.77 9.67
N GLY A 87 -7.99 0.64 8.99
CA GLY A 87 -7.80 -0.66 9.66
C GLY A 87 -6.59 -0.68 10.59
N ILE A 88 -5.47 -0.11 10.15
CA ILE A 88 -4.26 0.01 10.99
C ILE A 88 -4.49 0.89 12.21
N VAL A 89 -5.15 2.04 12.04
CA VAL A 89 -5.43 2.96 13.14
C VAL A 89 -6.38 2.32 14.15
N MET A 90 -7.42 1.62 13.69
CA MET A 90 -8.36 0.91 14.58
C MET A 90 -7.64 -0.17 15.39
N GLN A 91 -6.80 -1.00 14.74
CA GLN A 91 -5.97 -1.99 15.43
C GLN A 91 -5.03 -1.35 16.46
N ALA A 92 -4.42 -0.21 16.13
CA ALA A 92 -3.56 0.52 17.06
C ALA A 92 -4.32 1.11 18.26
N LEU A 93 -5.61 1.39 18.09
CA LEU A 93 -6.52 1.83 19.17
C LEU A 93 -7.14 0.66 19.94
N GLY A 94 -6.89 -0.59 19.54
CA GLY A 94 -7.44 -1.78 20.17
C GLY A 94 -8.93 -2.02 19.86
N ILE A 95 -9.41 -1.49 18.72
CA ILE A 95 -10.79 -1.62 18.25
C ILE A 95 -10.82 -2.47 16.97
#